data_AF-A0A6G8AFI0-F1
#
_entry.id   AF-A0A6G8AFI0-F1
#
_cell.length_a   1.000
_cell.length_b   1.000
_cell.length_c   1.000
_cell.angle_alpha   90.00
_cell.angle_beta   90.00
_cell.angle_gamma   90.00
#
_symmetry.space_group_name_H-M   'P 1'
#
loop_
_entity.id
_entity.type
_entity.pdbx_description
1 polymer ?
#
loop_
_entity_poly.entity_id
_entity_poly.type
_entity_poly.pdbx_seq_one_letter_code
_entity_poly.pdbx_strand_id
1 'polypeptide(L)'
;MTRTELWQRMLDKNYFDWCRRAQLKKLEDLFSGVVDENPEDYIVAVELFFHPLQTVENWQVIRSKRSIRIDEKGEPRQSQELLDTWVSENLDYLWQRDFQYSGMSIEKQLKLSEFLGFENLKADRENLFIDSWLKNVIAWLTGEYEEEWDASGFADSKFAAGKSFFYKVLDGAPLEFRDKKFFFVAEKVGWYPNSTIVFSRLFKELIKIICSYKVPRKLKCDHGPRVKFVEGIREDLESGTAPKLFIDIWSAFKK
;
A
#
# COMPACT_ATOMS: atom_id res chain seq x y z
N MET A 1 -16.37 -6.31 15.08
CA MET A 1 -15.05 -6.31 15.73
C MET A 1 -14.80 -4.93 16.32
N THR A 2 -14.61 -4.85 17.63
CA THR A 2 -14.31 -3.60 18.36
C THR A 2 -12.82 -3.29 18.31
N ARG A 3 -12.41 -2.07 18.71
CA ARG A 3 -10.98 -1.72 18.80
C ARG A 3 -10.23 -2.53 19.85
N THR A 4 -10.87 -2.81 20.98
CA THR A 4 -10.30 -3.66 22.02
C THR A 4 -10.08 -5.08 21.52
N GLU A 5 -11.03 -5.63 20.75
CA GLU A 5 -10.88 -6.94 20.11
C GLU A 5 -9.75 -6.95 19.06
N LEU A 6 -9.60 -5.88 18.28
CA LEU A 6 -8.48 -5.70 17.33
C LEU A 6 -7.13 -5.64 18.06
N TRP A 7 -7.04 -4.83 19.11
CA TRP A 7 -5.83 -4.68 19.93
C TRP A 7 -5.43 -6.01 20.57
N GLN A 8 -6.39 -6.69 21.23
CA GLN A 8 -6.13 -8.00 21.82
C GLN A 8 -5.69 -9.02 20.77
N ARG A 9 -6.32 -9.02 19.58
CA ARG A 9 -5.90 -9.89 18.48
C ARG A 9 -4.47 -9.61 18.02
N MET A 10 -4.02 -8.35 17.99
CA MET A 10 -2.63 -7.99 17.68
C MET A 10 -1.66 -8.48 18.77
N LEU A 11 -2.05 -8.39 20.05
CA LEU A 11 -1.27 -8.91 21.18
C LEU A 11 -1.15 -10.43 21.13
N ASP A 12 -2.26 -11.15 20.94
CA ASP A 12 -2.29 -12.62 20.89
C ASP A 12 -1.44 -13.20 19.75
N LYS A 13 -1.17 -12.39 18.71
CA LYS A 13 -0.34 -12.75 17.56
C LYS A 13 1.08 -12.21 17.63
N ASN A 14 1.49 -11.62 18.76
CA ASN A 14 2.81 -11.02 18.94
C ASN A 14 3.17 -10.00 17.84
N TYR A 15 2.20 -9.25 17.33
CA TYR A 15 2.43 -8.25 16.27
C TYR A 15 3.47 -7.18 16.67
N PHE A 16 3.63 -6.97 17.98
CA PHE A 16 4.56 -6.03 18.59
C PHE A 16 5.74 -6.72 19.29
N ASP A 17 6.18 -7.89 18.82
CA ASP A 17 7.36 -8.59 19.37
C ASP A 17 8.64 -7.76 19.31
N TRP A 18 8.70 -6.81 18.38
CA TRP A 18 9.75 -5.79 18.24
C TRP A 18 9.66 -4.67 19.29
N CYS A 19 8.55 -4.52 20.03
CA CYS A 19 8.39 -3.52 21.08
C CYS A 19 8.88 -4.01 22.44
N ARG A 20 9.57 -3.13 23.16
CA ARG A 20 9.74 -3.28 24.62
C ARG A 20 8.40 -3.02 25.32
N ARG A 21 8.20 -3.59 26.52
CA ARG A 21 6.95 -3.40 27.31
C ARG A 21 6.53 -1.94 27.48
N ALA A 22 7.48 -1.03 27.72
CA ALA A 22 7.20 0.39 27.86
C ALA A 22 6.72 1.05 26.54
N GLN A 23 7.25 0.58 25.40
CA GLN A 23 6.86 1.07 24.07
C GLN A 23 5.48 0.56 23.68
N LEU A 24 5.19 -0.70 24.02
CA LEU A 24 3.88 -1.32 23.81
C LEU A 24 2.76 -0.54 24.53
N LYS A 25 3.01 -0.11 25.77
CA LYS A 25 2.06 0.70 26.52
C LYS A 25 1.74 2.04 25.81
N LYS A 26 2.75 2.70 25.25
CA LYS A 26 2.53 3.94 24.48
C LYS A 26 1.76 3.70 23.18
N LEU A 27 1.92 2.53 22.54
CA LEU A 27 1.07 2.15 21.40
C LEU A 27 -0.38 1.94 21.82
N GLU A 28 -0.60 1.31 22.97
CA GLU A 28 -1.94 1.15 23.56
C GLU A 28 -2.61 2.52 23.84
N ASP A 29 -1.84 3.48 24.35
CA ASP A 29 -2.32 4.86 24.59
C ASP A 29 -2.68 5.57 23.26
N LEU A 30 -1.91 5.33 22.19
CA LEU A 30 -2.25 5.83 20.84
C LEU A 30 -3.58 5.23 20.34
N PHE A 31 -3.85 3.94 20.59
CA PHE A 31 -5.17 3.33 20.30
C PHE A 31 -6.32 3.97 21.09
N SER A 32 -6.00 4.58 22.24
CA SER A 32 -6.95 5.33 23.07
C SER A 32 -7.19 6.76 22.55
N GLY A 33 -6.46 7.20 21.51
CA GLY A 33 -6.72 8.45 20.78
C GLY A 33 -5.87 9.65 21.21
N VAL A 34 -4.79 9.41 21.95
CA VAL A 34 -3.86 10.46 22.34
C VAL A 34 -2.83 10.66 21.23
N VAL A 35 -2.77 11.88 20.67
CA VAL A 35 -1.70 12.29 19.75
C VAL A 35 -0.65 13.04 20.55
N ASP A 36 0.47 12.37 20.83
CA ASP A 36 1.61 12.96 21.53
C ASP A 36 2.20 14.14 20.72
N GLU A 37 2.56 15.21 21.43
CA GLU A 37 3.25 16.36 20.84
C GLU A 37 4.69 16.01 20.45
N ASN A 38 5.37 15.22 21.27
CA ASN A 38 6.75 14.80 21.07
C ASN A 38 6.86 13.27 21.07
N PRO A 39 6.25 12.59 20.09
CA PRO A 39 6.27 11.13 20.03
C PRO A 39 7.69 10.61 19.75
N GLU A 40 7.92 9.37 20.17
CA GLU A 40 9.06 8.60 19.70
C GLU A 40 8.84 8.16 18.23
N ASP A 41 9.91 7.98 17.47
CA ASP A 41 9.85 7.70 16.01
C ASP A 41 8.94 6.52 15.65
N TYR A 42 8.92 5.46 16.47
CA TYR A 42 8.09 4.29 16.20
C TYR A 42 6.58 4.58 16.34
N ILE A 43 6.19 5.61 17.12
CA ILE A 43 4.80 6.09 17.18
C ILE A 43 4.48 6.88 15.92
N VAL A 44 5.38 7.77 15.48
CA VAL A 44 5.21 8.56 14.23
C VAL A 44 4.99 7.65 13.02
N ALA A 45 5.70 6.52 12.96
CA ALA A 45 5.60 5.57 11.85
C ALA A 45 4.23 4.87 11.73
N VAL A 46 3.44 4.79 12.81
CA VAL A 46 2.19 4.02 12.85
C VAL A 46 0.96 4.83 13.22
N GLU A 47 1.12 6.01 13.82
CA GLU A 47 0.01 6.83 14.33
C GLU A 47 -1.03 7.12 13.27
N LEU A 48 -0.63 7.39 12.03
CA LEU A 48 -1.56 7.75 10.98
C LEU A 48 -2.52 6.58 10.65
N PHE A 49 -2.03 5.35 10.77
CA PHE A 49 -2.76 4.14 10.40
C PHE A 49 -3.42 3.44 11.60
N PHE A 50 -2.92 3.67 12.82
CA PHE A 50 -3.33 2.97 14.05
C PHE A 50 -4.20 3.88 14.94
N HIS A 51 -4.19 5.20 14.71
CA HIS A 51 -5.01 6.12 15.49
C HIS A 51 -6.50 5.78 15.34
N PRO A 52 -7.29 5.82 16.41
CA PRO A 52 -8.71 5.52 16.36
C PRO A 52 -9.49 6.45 15.41
N LEU A 53 -9.24 7.76 15.48
CA LEU A 53 -9.91 8.75 14.66
C LEU A 53 -9.27 8.80 13.27
N GLN A 54 -9.93 8.15 12.32
CA GLN A 54 -9.53 8.09 10.90
C GLN A 54 -10.39 9.05 10.08
N THR A 55 -10.22 10.36 10.33
CA THR A 55 -10.92 11.45 9.65
C THR A 55 -9.93 12.49 9.15
N VAL A 56 -10.33 13.27 8.15
CA VAL A 56 -9.49 14.31 7.54
C VAL A 56 -9.05 15.35 8.58
N GLU A 57 -9.93 15.73 9.51
CA GLU A 57 -9.63 16.69 10.57
C GLU A 57 -8.52 16.16 11.49
N ASN A 58 -8.59 14.89 11.88
CA ASN A 58 -7.56 14.27 12.72
C ASN A 58 -6.23 14.10 11.96
N TRP A 59 -6.28 13.68 10.69
CA TRP A 59 -5.09 13.59 9.86
C TRP A 59 -4.41 14.96 9.68
N GLN A 60 -5.19 16.04 9.57
CA GLN A 60 -4.66 17.40 9.51
C GLN A 60 -3.97 17.81 10.82
N VAL A 61 -4.50 17.42 11.98
CA VAL A 61 -3.86 17.65 13.29
C VAL A 61 -2.52 16.92 13.36
N ILE A 62 -2.49 15.62 13.03
CA ILE A 62 -1.26 14.83 13.01
C ILE A 62 -0.24 15.46 12.06
N ARG A 63 -0.64 15.70 10.81
CA ARG A 63 0.20 16.34 9.78
C ARG A 63 0.80 17.66 10.25
N SER A 64 0.01 18.50 10.91
CA SER A 64 0.46 19.79 11.43
C SER A 64 1.52 19.60 12.51
N LYS A 65 1.30 18.68 13.48
CA LYS A 65 2.27 18.37 14.53
C LYS A 65 3.60 17.82 13.99
N ARG A 66 3.55 16.97 12.96
CA ARG A 66 4.76 16.35 12.36
C ARG A 66 5.57 17.29 11.47
N SER A 67 5.00 18.44 11.13
CA SER A 67 5.73 19.50 10.45
C SER A 67 6.51 20.43 11.38
N ILE A 68 6.44 20.26 12.71
CA ILE A 68 7.09 21.16 13.67
C ILE A 68 8.53 20.71 13.94
N ARG A 69 9.47 21.64 13.81
CA ARG A 69 10.85 21.52 14.31
C ARG A 69 11.08 22.51 15.45
N ILE A 70 11.95 22.16 16.38
CA ILE A 70 12.45 23.09 17.40
C ILE A 70 13.68 23.81 16.81
N ASP A 71 13.69 25.14 16.82
CA ASP A 71 14.83 25.93 16.34
C ASP A 71 15.95 26.04 17.39
N GLU A 72 17.07 26.67 17.03
CA GLU A 72 18.24 26.83 17.92
C GLU A 72 17.94 27.60 19.21
N LYS A 73 16.81 28.30 19.29
CA LYS A 73 16.35 29.05 20.48
C LYS A 73 15.36 28.25 21.33
N GLY A 74 15.04 27.02 20.93
CA GLY A 74 14.04 26.20 21.60
C GLY A 74 12.61 26.48 21.16
N GLU A 75 12.39 27.28 20.10
CA GLU A 75 11.05 27.68 19.68
C GLU A 75 10.48 26.76 18.57
N PRO A 76 9.19 26.40 18.61
CA PRO A 76 8.57 25.59 17.58
C PRO A 76 8.39 26.37 16.27
N ARG A 77 8.82 25.78 15.15
CA ARG A 77 8.72 26.33 13.79
C ARG A 77 8.15 25.30 12.84
N GLN A 78 7.27 25.74 11.95
CA GLN A 78 6.80 24.89 10.85
C GLN A 78 7.93 24.68 9.83
N SER A 79 8.11 23.44 9.39
CA SER A 79 9.11 23.01 8.42
C SER A 79 8.44 22.25 7.29
N GLN A 80 8.49 22.83 6.08
CA GLN A 80 7.97 22.18 4.88
C GLN A 80 8.77 20.93 4.53
N GLU A 81 10.08 20.93 4.76
CA GLU A 81 10.94 19.77 4.52
C GLU A 81 10.56 18.57 5.38
N LEU A 82 10.31 18.79 6.68
CA LEU A 82 9.84 17.71 7.56
C LEU A 82 8.48 17.19 7.13
N LEU A 83 7.60 18.10 6.72
CA LEU A 83 6.28 17.73 6.22
C LEU A 83 6.38 16.87 4.96
N ASP A 84 7.21 17.26 4.00
CA ASP A 84 7.39 16.54 2.74
C ASP A 84 7.96 15.14 2.98
N THR A 85 8.95 15.02 3.86
CA THR A 85 9.53 13.73 4.28
C THR A 85 8.47 12.86 4.95
N TRP A 86 7.75 13.39 5.95
CA TRP A 86 6.72 12.64 6.67
C TRP A 86 5.59 12.17 5.75
N VAL A 87 5.08 13.05 4.87
CA VAL A 87 4.06 12.68 3.88
C VAL A 87 4.58 11.56 2.99
N SER A 88 5.81 11.69 2.51
CA SER A 88 6.39 10.73 1.58
C SER A 88 6.59 9.36 2.22
N GLU A 89 7.08 9.29 3.45
CA GLU A 89 7.25 8.03 4.19
C GLU A 89 5.90 7.36 4.47
N ASN A 90 4.89 8.13 4.86
CA ASN A 90 3.56 7.59 5.12
C ASN A 90 2.87 7.08 3.85
N LEU A 91 3.06 7.77 2.71
CA LEU A 91 2.60 7.26 1.42
C LEU A 91 3.28 5.92 1.06
N ASP A 92 4.58 5.80 1.25
CA ASP A 92 5.31 4.55 1.00
C ASP A 92 4.78 3.40 1.87
N TYR A 93 4.60 3.66 3.17
CA TYR A 93 4.01 2.69 4.10
C TYR A 93 2.61 2.27 3.65
N LEU A 94 1.79 3.24 3.23
CA LEU A 94 0.45 3.00 2.72
C LEU A 94 0.43 2.20 1.43
N TRP A 95 1.41 2.31 0.54
CA TRP A 95 1.44 1.49 -0.66
C TRP A 95 2.02 0.10 -0.45
N GLN A 96 2.84 -0.09 0.58
CA GLN A 96 3.49 -1.36 0.82
C GLN A 96 2.65 -2.31 1.67
N ARG A 97 1.67 -1.80 2.43
CA ARG A 97 0.92 -2.59 3.43
C ARG A 97 -0.58 -2.40 3.32
N ASP A 98 -1.35 -3.44 3.66
CA ASP A 98 -2.79 -3.31 3.91
C ASP A 98 -3.04 -3.15 5.41
N PHE A 99 -3.65 -2.03 5.80
CA PHE A 99 -3.93 -1.68 7.20
C PHE A 99 -5.29 -2.16 7.70
N GLN A 100 -5.94 -3.09 6.99
CA GLN A 100 -7.16 -3.73 7.49
C GLN A 100 -6.93 -4.42 8.85
N TYR A 101 -5.72 -4.94 9.10
CA TYR A 101 -5.38 -5.56 10.39
C TYR A 101 -5.24 -4.56 11.54
N SER A 102 -4.88 -3.30 11.28
CA SER A 102 -4.91 -2.23 12.29
C SER A 102 -6.30 -1.63 12.50
N GLY A 103 -7.32 -2.18 11.81
CA GLY A 103 -8.71 -1.71 11.88
C GLY A 103 -9.04 -0.58 10.91
N MET A 104 -8.14 -0.24 9.99
CA MET A 104 -8.37 0.78 8.98
C MET A 104 -9.09 0.17 7.76
N SER A 105 -10.35 0.56 7.53
CA SER A 105 -11.10 0.08 6.36
C SER A 105 -10.41 0.46 5.05
N ILE A 106 -10.63 -0.33 3.99
CA ILE A 106 -10.10 -0.04 2.64
C ILE A 106 -10.49 1.37 2.20
N GLU A 107 -11.75 1.76 2.38
CA GLU A 107 -12.24 3.10 2.04
C GLU A 107 -11.42 4.19 2.74
N LYS A 108 -11.13 4.03 4.03
CA LYS A 108 -10.31 4.99 4.78
C LYS A 108 -8.88 5.01 4.27
N GLN A 109 -8.31 3.86 3.95
CA GLN A 109 -6.94 3.78 3.42
C GLN A 109 -6.83 4.50 2.07
N LEU A 110 -7.84 4.36 1.19
CA LEU A 110 -7.89 5.08 -0.09
C LEU A 110 -8.04 6.59 0.14
N LYS A 111 -8.95 7.02 1.02
CA LYS A 111 -9.10 8.44 1.40
C LYS A 111 -7.83 9.04 2.02
N LEU A 112 -7.07 8.26 2.78
CA LEU A 112 -5.80 8.71 3.35
C LEU A 112 -4.76 8.90 2.23
N SER A 113 -4.70 7.99 1.26
CA SER A 113 -3.83 8.14 0.08
C SER A 113 -4.16 9.43 -0.67
N GLU A 114 -5.45 9.70 -0.89
CA GLU A 114 -5.98 10.95 -1.44
C GLU A 114 -5.50 12.18 -0.65
N PHE A 115 -5.73 12.18 0.65
CA PHE A 115 -5.33 13.26 1.56
C PHE A 115 -3.82 13.55 1.52
N LEU A 116 -2.98 12.51 1.45
CA LEU A 116 -1.52 12.65 1.41
C LEU A 116 -1.00 13.10 0.03
N GLY A 117 -1.88 13.33 -0.95
CA GLY A 117 -1.49 13.89 -2.25
C GLY A 117 -0.96 12.87 -3.24
N PHE A 118 -1.42 11.62 -3.17
CA PHE A 118 -1.07 10.57 -4.13
C PHE A 118 -1.42 10.87 -5.59
N GLU A 119 -2.23 11.88 -5.91
CA GLU A 119 -2.44 12.27 -7.32
C GLU A 119 -1.25 13.06 -7.88
N ASN A 120 -0.42 13.62 -7.00
CA ASN A 120 0.76 14.41 -7.34
C ASN A 120 2.03 13.56 -7.23
N LEU A 121 1.94 12.28 -7.60
CA LEU A 121 3.07 11.36 -7.51
C LEU A 121 4.27 11.87 -8.31
N LYS A 122 5.40 11.94 -7.63
CA LYS A 122 6.69 12.09 -8.29
C LYS A 122 7.04 10.78 -9.00
N ALA A 123 7.83 10.89 -10.06
CA ALA A 123 8.14 9.79 -10.95
C ALA A 123 8.88 8.61 -10.26
N ASP A 124 9.75 8.90 -9.28
CA ASP A 124 10.41 7.92 -8.42
C ASP A 124 9.41 7.09 -7.59
N ARG A 125 8.30 7.71 -7.19
CA ARG A 125 7.24 7.08 -6.40
C ARG A 125 6.29 6.24 -7.24
N GLU A 126 6.03 6.60 -8.50
CA GLU A 126 5.24 5.77 -9.44
C GLU A 126 5.84 4.36 -9.58
N ASN A 127 7.16 4.28 -9.72
CA ASN A 127 7.92 3.03 -9.81
C ASN A 127 7.71 2.16 -8.57
N LEU A 128 7.88 2.74 -7.37
CA LEU A 128 7.67 2.05 -6.10
C LEU A 128 6.20 1.61 -5.92
N PHE A 129 5.26 2.45 -6.34
CA PHE A 129 3.84 2.13 -6.27
C PHE A 129 3.48 0.93 -7.17
N ILE A 130 3.93 0.92 -8.42
CA ILE A 130 3.70 -0.22 -9.35
C ILE A 130 4.28 -1.50 -8.75
N ASP A 131 5.53 -1.46 -8.27
CA ASP A 131 6.18 -2.60 -7.63
C ASP A 131 5.37 -3.12 -6.42
N SER A 132 4.99 -2.21 -5.53
CA SER A 132 4.26 -2.54 -4.31
C SER A 132 2.87 -3.08 -4.60
N TRP A 133 2.16 -2.50 -5.57
CA TRP A 133 0.83 -2.96 -5.97
C TRP A 133 0.90 -4.38 -6.55
N LEU A 134 1.83 -4.63 -7.47
CA LEU A 134 1.99 -5.96 -8.09
C LEU A 134 2.32 -7.03 -7.04
N LYS A 135 3.31 -6.77 -6.18
CA LYS A 135 3.71 -7.69 -5.11
C LYS A 135 2.53 -8.04 -4.20
N ASN A 136 1.80 -7.03 -3.74
CA ASN A 136 0.70 -7.24 -2.81
C ASN A 136 -0.51 -7.92 -3.45
N VAL A 137 -0.85 -7.60 -4.70
CA VAL A 137 -1.92 -8.30 -5.44
C VAL A 137 -1.55 -9.76 -5.67
N ILE A 138 -0.31 -10.05 -6.08
CA ILE A 138 0.18 -11.42 -6.25
C ILE A 138 0.07 -12.16 -4.93
N ALA A 139 0.64 -11.62 -3.85
CA ALA A 139 0.61 -12.25 -2.53
C ALA A 139 -0.82 -12.51 -2.02
N TRP A 140 -1.73 -11.56 -2.23
CA TRP A 140 -3.13 -11.70 -1.85
C TRP A 140 -3.84 -12.82 -2.64
N LEU A 141 -3.57 -12.93 -3.94
CA LEU A 141 -4.14 -13.95 -4.82
C LEU A 141 -3.53 -15.35 -4.57
N THR A 142 -2.24 -15.44 -4.26
CA THR A 142 -1.55 -16.72 -3.99
C THR A 142 -1.75 -17.21 -2.56
N GLY A 143 -2.15 -16.33 -1.63
CA GLY A 143 -2.21 -16.65 -0.21
C GLY A 143 -0.81 -16.94 0.36
N GLU A 144 0.21 -16.23 -0.14
CA GLU A 144 1.62 -16.46 0.21
C GLU A 144 1.91 -16.09 1.66
N TYR A 145 1.38 -14.96 2.13
CA TYR A 145 1.55 -14.53 3.51
C TYR A 145 0.40 -15.03 4.38
N GLU A 146 0.46 -16.30 4.73
CA GLU A 146 -0.69 -16.99 5.32
C GLU A 146 -0.82 -16.84 6.83
N GLU A 147 -0.32 -15.72 7.34
CA GLU A 147 -0.55 -15.36 8.71
C GLU A 147 -1.91 -14.67 8.83
N GLU A 148 -2.64 -14.93 9.93
CA GLU A 148 -3.99 -14.41 10.15
C GLU A 148 -4.03 -12.86 10.29
N TRP A 149 -2.91 -12.19 10.05
CA TRP A 149 -2.67 -10.75 10.15
C TRP A 149 -2.13 -10.11 8.87
N ASP A 150 -1.90 -10.88 7.80
CA ASP A 150 -1.50 -10.34 6.50
C ASP A 150 -2.71 -10.05 5.59
N ALA A 151 -2.52 -9.22 4.57
CA ALA A 151 -3.49 -8.89 3.54
C ALA A 151 -4.18 -10.14 2.94
N SER A 152 -3.45 -11.25 2.80
CA SER A 152 -3.98 -12.55 2.34
C SER A 152 -5.03 -13.17 3.26
N GLY A 153 -5.06 -12.81 4.54
CA GLY A 153 -6.08 -13.25 5.49
C GLY A 153 -7.45 -12.59 5.27
N PHE A 154 -7.54 -11.51 4.50
CA PHE A 154 -8.77 -10.78 4.26
C PHE A 154 -9.47 -11.25 2.97
N ALA A 155 -10.80 -11.22 2.98
CA ALA A 155 -11.61 -11.52 1.81
C ALA A 155 -11.37 -10.48 0.70
N ASP A 156 -11.27 -9.21 1.08
CA ASP A 156 -11.03 -8.05 0.22
C ASP A 156 -9.64 -7.46 0.45
N SER A 157 -9.12 -6.71 -0.53
CA SER A 157 -7.80 -6.08 -0.48
C SER A 157 -7.86 -4.63 -0.92
N LYS A 158 -7.17 -3.73 -0.22
CA LYS A 158 -7.01 -2.35 -0.69
C LYS A 158 -6.38 -2.30 -2.08
N PHE A 159 -5.41 -3.16 -2.36
CA PHE A 159 -4.71 -3.17 -3.64
C PHE A 159 -5.67 -3.56 -4.77
N ALA A 160 -6.53 -4.54 -4.53
CA ALA A 160 -7.60 -4.89 -5.47
C ALA A 160 -8.58 -3.73 -5.69
N ALA A 161 -9.01 -3.05 -4.62
CA ALA A 161 -9.87 -1.87 -4.72
C ALA A 161 -9.19 -0.69 -5.46
N GLY A 162 -7.87 -0.59 -5.38
CA GLY A 162 -7.04 0.39 -6.09
C GLY A 162 -6.75 0.07 -7.56
N LYS A 163 -7.40 -0.93 -8.17
CA LYS A 163 -7.15 -1.36 -9.58
C LYS A 163 -7.16 -0.19 -10.57
N SER A 164 -8.20 0.65 -10.54
CA SER A 164 -8.35 1.76 -11.49
C SER A 164 -7.21 2.78 -11.36
N PHE A 165 -6.71 2.98 -10.14
CA PHE A 165 -5.57 3.84 -9.90
C PHE A 165 -4.26 3.22 -10.41
N PHE A 166 -4.06 1.91 -10.18
CA PHE A 166 -2.96 1.18 -10.79
C PHE A 166 -2.95 1.30 -12.31
N TYR A 167 -4.11 1.20 -12.95
CA TYR A 167 -4.23 1.40 -14.39
C TYR A 167 -3.80 2.81 -14.82
N LYS A 168 -4.26 3.85 -14.11
CA LYS A 168 -3.86 5.24 -14.38
C LYS A 168 -2.34 5.44 -14.28
N VAL A 169 -1.72 4.91 -13.22
CA VAL A 169 -0.26 5.03 -13.03
C VAL A 169 0.51 4.24 -14.09
N LEU A 170 0.01 3.05 -14.47
CA LEU A 170 0.63 2.22 -15.49
C LEU A 170 0.54 2.85 -16.89
N ASP A 171 -0.56 3.55 -17.20
CA ASP A 171 -0.74 4.25 -18.47
C ASP A 171 0.19 5.47 -18.61
N GLY A 172 0.47 6.15 -17.48
CA GLY A 172 1.43 7.27 -17.41
C GLY A 172 2.90 6.84 -17.23
N ALA A 173 3.19 5.55 -17.10
CA ALA A 173 4.54 5.04 -16.90
C ALA A 173 5.40 5.25 -18.16
N PRO A 174 6.67 5.67 -18.04
CA PRO A 174 7.60 5.81 -19.17
C PRO A 174 8.14 4.45 -19.63
N LEU A 175 7.26 3.44 -19.73
CA LEU A 175 7.59 2.07 -20.06
C LEU A 175 6.92 1.63 -21.36
N GLU A 176 7.68 0.91 -22.17
CA GLU A 176 7.16 0.12 -23.27
C GLU A 176 7.53 -1.34 -23.08
N PHE A 177 6.71 -2.24 -23.61
CA PHE A 177 6.96 -3.67 -23.59
C PHE A 177 7.06 -4.21 -25.02
N ARG A 178 8.27 -4.63 -25.41
CA ARG A 178 8.56 -5.20 -26.74
C ARG A 178 9.54 -6.36 -26.59
N ASP A 179 9.46 -7.35 -27.48
CA ASP A 179 10.35 -8.53 -27.46
C ASP A 179 10.47 -9.22 -26.09
N LYS A 180 9.35 -9.28 -25.36
CA LYS A 180 9.25 -9.83 -24.01
C LYS A 180 10.11 -9.13 -22.95
N LYS A 181 10.47 -7.86 -23.16
CA LYS A 181 11.28 -7.03 -22.26
C LYS A 181 10.66 -5.65 -22.08
N PHE A 182 10.91 -5.07 -20.92
CA PHE A 182 10.60 -3.67 -20.63
C PHE A 182 11.72 -2.77 -21.13
N PHE A 183 11.35 -1.64 -21.72
CA PHE A 183 12.25 -0.57 -22.10
C PHE A 183 11.70 0.76 -21.59
N PHE A 184 12.61 1.70 -21.32
CA PHE A 184 12.23 3.07 -21.02
C PHE A 184 12.05 3.85 -22.33
N VAL A 185 10.89 4.48 -22.50
CA VAL A 185 10.59 5.29 -23.69
C VAL A 185 11.22 6.69 -23.60
N ALA A 186 11.55 7.13 -22.38
CA ALA A 186 12.27 8.36 -22.10
C ALA A 186 13.04 8.23 -20.78
N GLU A 187 14.10 9.01 -20.62
CA GLU A 187 14.78 9.15 -19.33
C GLU A 187 13.87 9.95 -18.38
N LYS A 188 13.29 9.27 -17.39
CA LYS A 188 12.46 9.89 -16.34
C LYS A 188 13.18 9.70 -15.01
N VAL A 189 13.49 10.81 -14.32
CA VAL A 189 14.11 10.79 -12.99
C VAL A 189 13.32 9.86 -12.06
N GLY A 190 14.00 8.96 -11.35
CA GLY A 190 13.35 8.03 -10.41
C GLY A 190 13.02 6.64 -10.96
N TRP A 191 13.21 6.41 -12.25
CA TRP A 191 13.07 5.09 -12.87
C TRP A 191 14.45 4.47 -13.08
N TYR A 192 14.67 3.28 -12.51
CA TYR A 192 15.98 2.63 -12.51
C TYR A 192 16.00 1.40 -13.44
N PRO A 193 17.13 1.08 -14.09
CA PRO A 193 17.25 -0.09 -14.97
C PRO A 193 16.78 -1.40 -14.33
N ASN A 194 17.06 -1.61 -13.04
CA ASN A 194 16.67 -2.84 -12.32
C ASN A 194 15.15 -3.02 -12.19
N SER A 195 14.36 -1.94 -12.24
CA SER A 195 12.89 -2.03 -12.19
C SER A 195 12.33 -2.84 -13.35
N THR A 196 12.96 -2.80 -14.53
CA THR A 196 12.51 -3.55 -15.71
C THR A 196 12.55 -5.07 -15.51
N ILE A 197 13.58 -5.56 -14.80
CA ILE A 197 13.74 -6.98 -14.47
C ILE A 197 12.69 -7.40 -13.45
N VAL A 198 12.51 -6.59 -12.41
CA VAL A 198 11.52 -6.85 -11.35
C VAL A 198 10.10 -6.85 -11.92
N PHE A 199 9.75 -5.86 -12.73
CA PHE A 199 8.45 -5.79 -13.41
C PHE A 199 8.25 -6.96 -14.36
N SER A 200 9.25 -7.36 -15.14
CA SER A 200 9.15 -8.54 -15.99
C SER A 200 8.79 -9.79 -15.20
N ARG A 201 9.39 -9.98 -14.02
CA ARG A 201 9.06 -11.11 -13.15
C ARG A 201 7.63 -11.00 -12.59
N LEU A 202 7.30 -9.88 -11.97
CA LEU A 202 6.01 -9.69 -11.29
C LEU A 202 4.83 -9.71 -12.27
N PHE A 203 4.93 -9.01 -13.40
CA PHE A 203 3.89 -9.08 -14.41
C PHE A 203 3.73 -10.50 -14.95
N LYS A 204 4.82 -11.19 -15.30
CA LYS A 204 4.73 -12.59 -15.78
C LYS A 204 4.02 -13.49 -14.76
N GLU A 205 4.29 -13.31 -13.48
CA GLU A 205 3.61 -14.02 -12.41
C GLU A 205 2.13 -13.66 -12.30
N LEU A 206 1.79 -12.37 -12.30
CA LEU A 206 0.41 -11.91 -12.30
C LEU A 206 -0.37 -12.43 -13.53
N ILE A 207 0.22 -12.40 -14.73
CA ILE A 207 -0.39 -12.95 -15.96
C ILE A 207 -0.62 -14.45 -15.81
N LYS A 208 0.34 -15.22 -15.25
CA LYS A 208 0.16 -16.65 -15.00
C LYS A 208 -1.02 -16.90 -14.05
N ILE A 209 -1.12 -16.12 -12.97
CA ILE A 209 -2.24 -16.16 -12.04
C ILE A 209 -3.54 -15.85 -12.79
N ILE A 210 -3.59 -14.76 -13.55
CA ILE A 210 -4.76 -14.38 -14.35
C ILE A 210 -5.16 -15.50 -15.31
N CYS A 211 -4.25 -16.12 -16.07
CA CYS A 211 -4.59 -17.21 -17.01
C CYS A 211 -5.13 -18.46 -16.31
N SER A 212 -4.59 -18.81 -15.15
CA SER A 212 -4.74 -20.15 -14.57
C SER A 212 -5.27 -20.15 -13.14
N TYR A 213 -5.92 -19.05 -12.73
CA TYR A 213 -6.24 -18.78 -11.34
C TYR A 213 -7.01 -19.93 -10.70
N LYS A 214 -6.47 -20.40 -9.58
CA LYS A 214 -7.13 -21.35 -8.67
C LYS A 214 -7.06 -20.75 -7.29
N VAL A 215 -8.20 -20.72 -6.63
CA VAL A 215 -8.30 -20.28 -5.24
C VAL A 215 -7.37 -21.15 -4.36
N PRO A 216 -6.51 -20.54 -3.55
CA PRO A 216 -5.67 -21.29 -2.63
C PRO A 216 -6.52 -22.06 -1.61
N ARG A 217 -6.32 -23.38 -1.52
CA ARG A 217 -7.14 -24.32 -0.70
C ARG A 217 -7.14 -24.03 0.80
N LYS A 218 -6.12 -23.30 1.25
CA LYS A 218 -5.75 -23.05 2.65
C LYS A 218 -6.39 -21.77 3.22
N LEU A 219 -7.00 -20.95 2.36
CA LEU A 219 -7.69 -19.73 2.77
C LEU A 219 -8.98 -20.04 3.55
N LYS A 220 -9.17 -19.37 4.69
CA LYS A 220 -10.36 -19.49 5.54
C LYS A 220 -11.41 -18.40 5.28
N CYS A 221 -11.09 -17.37 4.51
CA CYS A 221 -11.95 -16.22 4.20
C CYS A 221 -12.74 -16.43 2.90
N ASP A 222 -13.75 -15.59 2.65
CA ASP A 222 -14.49 -15.60 1.39
C ASP A 222 -13.56 -15.36 0.18
N HIS A 223 -13.70 -16.23 -0.83
CA HIS A 223 -12.88 -16.21 -2.04
C HIS A 223 -13.53 -15.37 -3.15
N GLY A 224 -14.81 -15.04 -3.04
CA GLY A 224 -15.59 -14.33 -4.04
C GLY A 224 -14.91 -13.06 -4.58
N PRO A 225 -14.39 -12.17 -3.72
CA PRO A 225 -13.72 -10.94 -4.18
C PRO A 225 -12.47 -11.20 -5.03
N ARG A 226 -11.68 -12.24 -4.72
CA ARG A 226 -10.49 -12.61 -5.53
C ARG A 226 -10.89 -13.11 -6.91
N VAL A 227 -11.91 -13.95 -6.97
CA VAL A 227 -12.43 -14.49 -8.24
C VAL A 227 -12.93 -13.32 -9.10
N LYS A 228 -13.78 -12.46 -8.55
CA LYS A 228 -14.29 -11.26 -9.23
C LYS A 228 -13.17 -10.33 -9.70
N PHE A 229 -12.14 -10.13 -8.87
CA PHE A 229 -10.99 -9.32 -9.24
C PHE A 229 -10.26 -9.90 -10.46
N VAL A 230 -9.93 -11.19 -10.44
CA VAL A 230 -9.24 -11.86 -11.56
C VAL A 230 -10.10 -11.83 -12.82
N GLU A 231 -11.39 -12.14 -12.71
CA GLU A 231 -12.34 -12.07 -13.84
C GLU A 231 -12.42 -10.66 -14.42
N GLY A 232 -12.51 -9.63 -13.57
CA GLY A 232 -12.51 -8.24 -14.01
C GLY A 232 -11.21 -7.84 -14.71
N ILE A 233 -10.04 -8.28 -14.24
CA ILE A 233 -8.76 -8.04 -14.94
C ILE A 233 -8.77 -8.73 -16.31
N ARG A 234 -9.26 -9.97 -16.42
CA ARG A 234 -9.35 -10.67 -17.72
C ARG A 234 -10.26 -9.92 -18.68
N GLU A 235 -11.44 -9.52 -18.22
CA GLU A 235 -12.41 -8.76 -19.02
C GLU A 235 -11.78 -7.46 -19.54
N ASP A 236 -11.07 -6.71 -18.68
CA ASP A 236 -10.39 -5.48 -19.09
C ASP A 236 -9.32 -5.73 -20.17
N LEU A 237 -8.55 -6.82 -20.03
CA LEU A 237 -7.51 -7.22 -20.98
C LEU A 237 -8.07 -7.72 -22.31
N GLU A 238 -9.20 -8.42 -22.28
CA GLU A 238 -9.86 -8.97 -23.47
C GLU A 238 -10.65 -7.90 -24.25
N SER A 239 -11.30 -6.98 -23.54
CA SER A 239 -12.04 -5.86 -24.13
C SER A 239 -11.13 -4.71 -24.57
N GLY A 240 -9.87 -4.70 -24.13
CA GLY A 240 -8.90 -3.66 -24.47
C GLY A 240 -9.06 -2.36 -23.67
N THR A 241 -9.78 -2.40 -22.54
CA THR A 241 -9.96 -1.25 -21.64
C THR A 241 -8.83 -1.11 -20.62
N ALA A 242 -8.02 -2.15 -20.42
CA ALA A 242 -6.78 -2.08 -19.65
C ALA A 242 -5.73 -1.16 -20.33
N PRO A 243 -4.75 -0.62 -19.57
CA PRO A 243 -3.66 0.17 -20.16
C PRO A 243 -2.92 -0.60 -21.25
N LYS A 244 -2.51 0.12 -22.30
CA LYS A 244 -1.82 -0.48 -23.46
C LYS A 244 -0.64 -1.36 -23.06
N LEU A 245 0.18 -0.86 -22.13
CA LEU A 245 1.33 -1.60 -21.60
C LEU A 245 0.91 -2.96 -21.02
N PHE A 246 -0.21 -3.01 -20.28
CA PHE A 246 -0.68 -4.25 -19.67
C PHE A 246 -1.21 -5.24 -20.72
N ILE A 247 -1.89 -4.74 -21.75
CA ILE A 247 -2.37 -5.54 -22.89
C ILE A 247 -1.19 -6.14 -23.68
N ASP A 248 -0.13 -5.34 -23.92
CA ASP A 248 1.07 -5.79 -24.63
C ASP A 248 1.78 -6.90 -23.85
N ILE A 249 1.90 -6.75 -22.53
CA ILE A 249 2.43 -7.78 -21.61
C ILE A 249 1.57 -9.05 -21.64
N TRP A 250 0.24 -8.91 -21.49
CA TRP A 250 -0.71 -10.03 -21.51
C TRP A 250 -0.59 -10.82 -22.82
N SER A 251 -0.58 -10.14 -23.95
CA SER A 251 -0.49 -10.77 -25.27
C SER A 251 0.79 -11.59 -25.45
N ALA A 252 1.88 -11.19 -24.81
CA ALA A 252 3.15 -11.89 -24.87
C ALA A 252 3.24 -13.12 -23.94
N PHE A 253 2.47 -13.13 -22.85
CA PHE A 253 2.57 -14.16 -21.79
C PHE A 253 1.33 -15.03 -21.60
N LYS A 254 0.18 -14.70 -22.19
CA LYS A 254 -1.07 -15.47 -22.03
C LYS A 254 -1.07 -16.87 -22.69
N LYS A 255 0.02 -17.24 -23.36
CA LYS A 255 0.17 -18.49 -24.11
C LYS A 255 0.72 -19.61 -23.24
#